data_AF-A0A838RBQ1-F1
#
_entry.id   AF-A0A838RBQ1-F1
#
_cell.length_a   1.000
_cell.length_b   1.000
_cell.length_c   1.000
_cell.angle_alpha   90.00
_cell.angle_beta   90.00
_cell.angle_gamma   90.00
#
_symmetry.space_group_name_H-M   'P 1'
#
loop_
_entity.id
_entity.type
_entity.pdbx_description
1 polymer ?
#
loop_
_entity_poly.entity_id
_entity_poly.type
_entity_poly.pdbx_seq_one_letter_code
_entity_poly.pdbx_strand_id
1 'polypeptide(L)'
;NAINAGVTFAVAAGNDNLDACNGSPSRVAAAITVGSTTNTDARSSFSNFGTCLDIFAPGSNITSAWHTGTSNTNTISGTSMATPHVAGVAALYLSANPGASPATVRNALVNNGTTGKVTSAGTGSPNVLLYSGFISGGTPTPTPTPITGGIVNGGFESGATSWTQSPSGIISSSTTTGNKVRTGSYSAWLGGYNSANEYVEQTLTVPSTGNTLTYYWQMTSSESTSTAYDYMYVRVYNTSGTLLATLRSRSNTAARNAWYADSLSLSAYAGQTIKLRFAATTDSSVTTSFFIDDITIQ
;
A
#
# COMPACT_ATOMS: atom_id res chain seq x y z
N ASN A 1 -4.08 11.83 -31.45
CA ASN A 1 -2.96 10.98 -30.98
C ASN A 1 -3.16 10.76 -29.48
N ALA A 2 -3.01 9.52 -28.97
CA ALA A 2 -3.34 9.12 -27.59
C ALA A 2 -2.53 9.85 -26.52
N ILE A 3 -1.23 10.09 -26.76
CA ILE A 3 -0.39 10.85 -25.81
C ILE A 3 -0.87 12.32 -25.73
N ASN A 4 -1.22 12.93 -26.87
CA ASN A 4 -1.78 14.29 -26.89
C ASN A 4 -3.18 14.37 -26.24
N ALA A 5 -3.85 13.23 -26.05
CA ALA A 5 -5.11 13.14 -25.31
C ALA A 5 -4.91 12.95 -23.79
N GLY A 6 -3.66 13.01 -23.30
CA GLY A 6 -3.34 12.96 -21.87
C GLY A 6 -2.93 11.59 -21.34
N VAL A 7 -2.82 10.57 -22.19
CA VAL A 7 -2.42 9.21 -21.76
C VAL A 7 -0.90 9.05 -21.77
N THR A 8 -0.31 8.70 -20.64
CA THR A 8 1.12 8.36 -20.53
C THR A 8 1.39 6.96 -21.11
N PHE A 9 2.39 6.84 -21.98
CA PHE A 9 2.81 5.56 -22.55
C PHE A 9 4.23 5.20 -22.12
N ALA A 10 4.41 4.02 -21.54
CA ALA A 10 5.70 3.35 -21.43
C ALA A 10 5.79 2.28 -22.54
N VAL A 11 6.90 2.24 -23.26
CA VAL A 11 7.10 1.32 -24.39
C VAL A 11 8.45 0.61 -24.30
N ALA A 12 8.49 -0.65 -24.75
CA ALA A 12 9.72 -1.43 -24.75
C ALA A 12 10.71 -0.92 -25.81
N ALA A 13 12.00 -0.86 -25.45
CA ALA A 13 13.04 -0.48 -26.39
C ALA A 13 13.34 -1.54 -27.48
N GLY A 14 13.02 -2.82 -27.21
CA GLY A 14 13.32 -3.95 -28.09
C GLY A 14 14.46 -4.84 -27.55
N ASN A 15 14.60 -6.04 -28.10
CA ASN A 15 15.41 -7.13 -27.55
C ASN A 15 16.50 -7.62 -28.52
N ASP A 16 16.98 -6.75 -29.40
CA ASP A 16 17.87 -7.10 -30.52
C ASP A 16 19.31 -6.66 -30.29
N ASN A 17 19.62 -6.01 -29.16
CA ASN A 17 20.89 -5.35 -28.89
C ASN A 17 21.28 -4.35 -29.99
N LEU A 18 20.31 -3.55 -30.43
CA LEU A 18 20.44 -2.53 -31.48
C LEU A 18 20.01 -1.14 -30.98
N ASP A 19 20.17 -0.13 -31.84
CA ASP A 19 19.66 1.22 -31.60
C ASP A 19 18.12 1.23 -31.58
N ALA A 20 17.55 1.62 -30.43
CA ALA A 20 16.11 1.71 -30.21
C ALA A 20 15.40 2.71 -31.14
N CYS A 21 16.12 3.68 -31.72
CA CYS A 21 15.57 4.63 -32.68
C CYS A 21 15.13 3.96 -34.00
N ASN A 22 15.60 2.76 -34.30
CA ASN A 22 15.19 2.01 -35.50
C ASN A 22 13.85 1.27 -35.32
N GLY A 23 13.36 1.14 -34.09
CA GLY A 23 12.10 0.44 -33.78
C GLY A 23 10.88 1.36 -33.73
N SER A 24 9.70 0.77 -33.86
CA SER A 24 8.43 1.42 -33.50
C SER A 24 7.66 0.49 -32.56
N PRO A 25 7.07 1.00 -31.46
CA PRO A 25 6.94 2.41 -31.08
C PRO A 25 8.14 3.02 -30.32
N SER A 26 9.25 2.30 -30.14
CA SER A 26 10.41 2.76 -29.33
C SER A 26 11.02 4.11 -29.75
N ARG A 27 10.90 4.51 -31.03
CA ARG A 27 11.38 5.83 -31.51
C ARG A 27 10.43 7.00 -31.26
N VAL A 28 9.26 6.77 -30.67
CA VAL A 28 8.28 7.84 -30.43
C VAL A 28 8.74 8.70 -29.26
N ALA A 29 9.30 9.88 -29.55
CA ALA A 29 9.90 10.77 -28.55
C ALA A 29 8.97 11.22 -27.40
N ALA A 30 7.65 11.15 -27.61
CA ALA A 30 6.67 11.51 -26.58
C ALA A 30 6.31 10.33 -25.63
N ALA A 31 6.71 9.10 -25.96
CA ALA A 31 6.58 7.94 -25.08
C ALA A 31 7.77 7.88 -24.11
N ILE A 32 7.67 7.02 -23.09
CA ILE A 32 8.78 6.67 -22.21
C ILE A 32 9.34 5.33 -22.70
N THR A 33 10.47 5.35 -23.40
CA THR A 33 11.11 4.16 -23.96
C THR A 33 12.05 3.52 -22.94
N VAL A 34 11.83 2.23 -22.68
CA VAL A 34 12.39 1.52 -21.52
C VAL A 34 13.38 0.45 -21.95
N GLY A 35 14.63 0.61 -21.50
CA GLY A 35 15.68 -0.40 -21.57
C GLY A 35 15.62 -1.40 -20.41
N SER A 36 16.28 -2.55 -20.55
CA SER A 36 16.29 -3.63 -19.56
C SER A 36 17.63 -3.73 -18.83
N THR A 37 17.59 -3.93 -17.51
CA THR A 37 18.75 -4.34 -16.70
C THR A 37 18.59 -5.73 -16.08
N THR A 38 19.74 -6.28 -15.68
CA THR A 38 19.87 -7.42 -14.78
C THR A 38 19.81 -6.98 -13.31
N ASN A 39 19.84 -7.95 -12.40
CA ASN A 39 19.94 -7.73 -10.96
C ASN A 39 21.32 -7.22 -10.48
N THR A 40 22.30 -7.08 -11.38
CA THR A 40 23.64 -6.55 -11.08
C THR A 40 23.84 -5.15 -11.67
N ASP A 41 22.75 -4.44 -11.97
CA ASP A 41 22.73 -3.16 -12.67
C ASP A 41 23.46 -3.19 -14.03
N ALA A 42 23.61 -4.35 -14.67
CA ALA A 42 24.10 -4.41 -16.04
C ALA A 42 22.94 -4.27 -17.02
N ARG A 43 23.14 -3.58 -18.14
CA ARG A 43 22.20 -3.67 -19.26
C ARG A 43 22.05 -5.14 -19.66
N SER A 44 20.83 -5.63 -19.77
CA SER A 44 20.57 -6.99 -20.27
C SER A 44 21.18 -7.14 -21.66
N SER A 45 21.81 -8.27 -21.94
CA SER A 45 22.55 -8.49 -23.20
C SER A 45 21.71 -8.28 -24.47
N PHE A 46 20.40 -8.54 -24.38
CA PHE A 46 19.43 -8.34 -25.47
C PHE A 46 18.90 -6.90 -25.57
N SER A 47 19.02 -6.06 -24.54
CA SER A 47 18.31 -4.77 -24.51
C SER A 47 18.81 -3.85 -25.61
N ASN A 48 17.89 -3.32 -26.42
CA ASN A 48 18.21 -2.16 -27.27
C ASN A 48 18.66 -0.97 -26.42
N PHE A 49 19.39 -0.05 -27.04
CA PHE A 49 20.07 1.08 -26.42
C PHE A 49 20.02 2.32 -27.33
N GLY A 50 20.61 3.44 -26.93
CA GLY A 50 20.75 4.64 -27.77
C GLY A 50 19.91 5.82 -27.30
N THR A 51 19.92 6.89 -28.09
CA THR A 51 19.37 8.21 -27.72
C THR A 51 17.84 8.24 -27.64
N CYS A 52 17.15 7.23 -28.19
CA CYS A 52 15.70 7.09 -28.05
C CYS A 52 15.27 6.38 -26.76
N LEU A 53 16.20 5.87 -25.94
CA LEU A 53 15.86 5.43 -24.58
C LEU A 53 15.69 6.64 -23.68
N ASP A 54 14.75 6.54 -22.73
CA ASP A 54 14.57 7.51 -21.66
C ASP A 54 15.12 6.98 -20.33
N ILE A 55 14.93 5.69 -20.06
CA ILE A 55 15.23 5.09 -18.76
C ILE A 55 15.45 3.58 -18.88
N PHE A 56 16.22 3.02 -17.95
CA PHE A 56 16.33 1.58 -17.75
C PHE A 56 15.48 1.11 -16.55
N ALA A 57 15.02 -0.14 -16.59
CA ALA A 57 14.36 -0.80 -15.45
C ALA A 57 14.67 -2.30 -15.42
N PRO A 58 14.44 -3.01 -14.30
CA PRO A 58 14.66 -4.46 -14.21
C PRO A 58 13.85 -5.23 -15.25
N GLY A 59 14.53 -6.00 -16.10
CA GLY A 59 13.87 -6.75 -17.18
C GLY A 59 14.45 -8.14 -17.46
N SER A 60 15.52 -8.56 -16.77
CA SER A 60 16.00 -9.95 -16.79
C SER A 60 15.51 -10.72 -15.56
N ASN A 61 15.04 -11.95 -15.80
CA ASN A 61 14.56 -12.87 -14.77
C ASN A 61 13.48 -12.27 -13.87
N ILE A 62 12.47 -11.65 -14.48
CA ILE A 62 11.35 -11.04 -13.78
C ILE A 62 10.24 -12.08 -13.60
N THR A 63 9.89 -12.34 -12.34
CA THR A 63 8.77 -13.21 -11.97
C THR A 63 7.47 -12.41 -11.91
N SER A 64 6.43 -12.91 -12.56
CA SER A 64 5.08 -12.35 -12.45
C SER A 64 4.00 -13.42 -12.66
N ALA A 65 2.73 -13.03 -12.61
CA ALA A 65 1.59 -13.90 -12.86
C ALA A 65 1.62 -14.50 -14.28
N TRP A 66 0.98 -15.67 -14.45
CA TRP A 66 0.97 -16.37 -15.72
C TRP A 66 -0.40 -16.95 -16.06
N HIS A 67 -0.74 -16.96 -17.35
CA HIS A 67 -2.09 -17.27 -17.84
C HIS A 67 -2.55 -18.73 -17.67
N THR A 68 -1.67 -19.64 -17.26
CA THR A 68 -1.99 -21.08 -17.16
C THR A 68 -2.74 -21.45 -15.88
N GLY A 69 -2.98 -20.50 -14.96
CA GLY A 69 -3.74 -20.70 -13.73
C GLY A 69 -3.82 -19.45 -12.86
N THR A 70 -4.81 -19.37 -11.98
CA THR A 70 -5.09 -18.16 -11.16
C THR A 70 -4.03 -17.88 -10.08
N SER A 71 -3.20 -18.87 -9.74
CA SER A 71 -2.09 -18.75 -8.80
C SER A 71 -0.72 -19.00 -9.45
N ASN A 72 -0.68 -19.18 -10.78
CA ASN A 72 0.55 -19.54 -11.47
C ASN A 72 1.43 -18.32 -11.72
N THR A 73 2.74 -18.55 -11.66
CA THR A 73 3.76 -17.55 -11.96
C THR A 73 4.71 -18.06 -13.04
N ASN A 74 5.42 -17.14 -13.68
CA ASN A 74 6.48 -17.45 -14.63
C ASN A 74 7.60 -16.40 -14.52
N THR A 75 8.83 -16.82 -14.80
CA THR A 75 10.02 -15.97 -14.76
C THR A 75 10.59 -15.84 -16.17
N ILE A 76 10.51 -14.65 -16.74
CA ILE A 76 10.94 -14.38 -18.12
C ILE A 76 11.78 -13.11 -18.21
N SER A 77 12.39 -12.90 -19.37
CA SER A 77 13.27 -11.76 -19.63
C SER A 77 12.86 -10.99 -20.87
N GLY A 78 13.00 -9.67 -20.84
CA GLY A 78 12.77 -8.79 -21.98
C GLY A 78 12.63 -7.33 -21.56
N THR A 79 12.82 -6.41 -22.50
CA THR A 79 12.38 -5.01 -22.34
C THR A 79 10.88 -4.91 -22.12
N SER A 80 10.11 -5.90 -22.59
CA SER A 80 8.70 -6.12 -22.22
C SER A 80 8.48 -6.33 -20.73
N MET A 81 9.45 -6.82 -19.97
CA MET A 81 9.38 -6.99 -18.51
C MET A 81 9.89 -5.74 -17.76
N ALA A 82 10.80 -4.98 -18.37
CA ALA A 82 11.23 -3.68 -17.84
C ALA A 82 10.13 -2.62 -17.94
N THR A 83 9.44 -2.56 -19.08
CA THR A 83 8.36 -1.59 -19.36
C THR A 83 7.26 -1.50 -18.29
N PRO A 84 6.68 -2.61 -17.77
CA PRO A 84 5.64 -2.54 -16.76
C PRO A 84 6.12 -1.99 -15.40
N HIS A 85 7.41 -2.06 -15.07
CA HIS A 85 7.94 -1.37 -13.89
C HIS A 85 7.80 0.15 -14.04
N VAL A 86 8.18 0.69 -15.20
CA VAL A 86 8.06 2.13 -15.50
C VAL A 86 6.58 2.54 -15.55
N ALA A 87 5.72 1.73 -16.17
CA ALA A 87 4.28 1.98 -16.18
C ALA A 87 3.69 2.01 -14.76
N GLY A 88 4.13 1.09 -13.88
CA GLY A 88 3.75 1.06 -12.47
C GLY A 88 4.17 2.33 -11.74
N VAL A 89 5.43 2.76 -11.86
CA VAL A 89 5.93 3.99 -11.23
C VAL A 89 5.24 5.25 -11.79
N ALA A 90 4.94 5.28 -13.09
CA ALA A 90 4.15 6.35 -13.69
C ALA A 90 2.74 6.42 -13.07
N ALA A 91 2.11 5.27 -12.81
CA ALA A 91 0.82 5.22 -12.10
C ALA A 91 0.94 5.72 -10.65
N LEU A 92 2.05 5.42 -9.95
CA LEU A 92 2.30 5.97 -8.60
C LEU A 92 2.46 7.48 -8.63
N TYR A 93 3.18 7.99 -9.63
CA TYR A 93 3.37 9.42 -9.77
C TYR A 93 2.04 10.13 -10.09
N LEU A 94 1.22 9.55 -10.97
CA LEU A 94 -0.10 10.06 -11.32
C LEU A 94 -1.11 9.98 -10.18
N SER A 95 -1.00 8.98 -9.29
CA SER A 95 -1.89 8.93 -8.10
C SER A 95 -1.62 10.10 -7.16
N ALA A 96 -0.34 10.50 -7.00
CA ALA A 96 0.05 11.69 -6.25
C ALA A 96 -0.17 13.00 -7.04
N ASN A 97 -0.21 12.95 -8.37
CA ASN A 97 -0.29 14.11 -9.27
C ASN A 97 -1.31 13.87 -10.40
N PRO A 98 -2.63 13.79 -10.11
CA PRO A 98 -3.63 13.32 -11.08
C PRO A 98 -3.81 14.23 -12.30
N GLY A 99 -3.37 15.50 -12.23
CA GLY A 99 -3.38 16.43 -13.35
C GLY A 99 -2.08 16.49 -14.15
N ALA A 100 -1.07 15.66 -13.83
CA ALA A 100 0.21 15.70 -14.53
C ALA A 100 0.07 15.26 -15.99
N SER A 101 0.60 16.09 -16.91
CA SER A 101 0.66 15.74 -18.32
C SER A 101 1.62 14.56 -18.58
N PRO A 102 1.49 13.81 -19.68
CA PRO A 102 2.44 12.75 -20.03
C PRO A 102 3.91 13.21 -20.04
N ALA A 103 4.18 14.44 -20.51
CA ALA A 103 5.52 15.02 -20.48
C ALA A 103 6.02 15.27 -19.05
N THR A 104 5.13 15.75 -18.16
CA THR A 104 5.43 15.92 -16.73
C THR A 104 5.77 14.58 -16.07
N VAL A 105 4.99 13.53 -16.36
CA VAL A 105 5.24 12.17 -15.82
C VAL A 105 6.59 11.64 -16.31
N ARG A 106 6.86 11.71 -17.63
CA ARG A 106 8.16 11.31 -18.20
C ARG A 106 9.31 12.02 -17.50
N ASN A 107 9.25 13.34 -17.42
CA ASN A 107 10.33 14.13 -16.84
C ASN A 107 10.52 13.83 -15.35
N ALA A 108 9.44 13.60 -14.60
CA ALA A 108 9.54 13.22 -13.19
C ALA A 108 10.26 11.88 -13.01
N LEU A 109 9.91 10.86 -13.80
CA LEU A 109 10.54 9.55 -13.70
C LEU A 109 12.02 9.58 -14.13
N VAL A 110 12.35 10.28 -15.22
CA VAL A 110 13.73 10.36 -15.74
C VAL A 110 14.62 11.19 -14.82
N ASN A 111 14.16 12.36 -14.38
CA ASN A 111 14.98 13.27 -13.57
C ASN A 111 15.26 12.75 -12.15
N ASN A 112 14.42 11.85 -11.66
CA ASN A 112 14.57 11.26 -10.32
C ASN A 112 15.06 9.80 -10.36
N GLY A 113 15.35 9.24 -11.53
CA GLY A 113 15.97 7.94 -11.63
C GLY A 113 17.41 7.93 -11.08
N THR A 114 17.85 6.77 -10.61
CA THR A 114 19.22 6.59 -10.10
C THR A 114 20.22 6.68 -11.25
N THR A 115 21.05 7.72 -11.25
CA THR A 115 22.02 7.96 -12.34
C THR A 115 23.32 7.18 -12.16
N GLY A 116 23.94 6.76 -13.26
CA GLY A 116 25.33 6.25 -13.28
C GLY A 116 25.53 4.83 -12.74
N LYS A 117 24.45 4.07 -12.52
CA LYS A 117 24.51 2.68 -12.04
C LYS A 117 24.52 1.65 -13.15
N VAL A 118 23.92 1.95 -14.29
CA VAL A 118 23.79 0.98 -15.38
C VAL A 118 25.14 0.74 -16.03
N THR A 119 25.72 -0.44 -15.83
CA THR A 119 26.95 -0.85 -16.50
C THR A 119 26.65 -1.27 -17.94
N SER A 120 27.55 -0.91 -18.86
CA SER A 120 27.41 -1.19 -20.30
C SER A 120 26.08 -0.69 -20.91
N ALA A 121 25.61 0.50 -20.49
CA ALA A 121 24.34 1.09 -20.93
C ALA A 121 24.20 1.28 -22.47
N GLY A 122 25.30 1.24 -23.21
CA GLY A 122 25.34 1.45 -24.66
C GLY A 122 25.51 2.92 -25.02
N THR A 123 26.17 3.18 -26.15
CA THR A 123 26.49 4.54 -26.61
C THR A 123 25.21 5.36 -26.82
N GLY A 124 25.17 6.57 -26.27
CA GLY A 124 24.04 7.49 -26.40
C GLY A 124 22.85 7.20 -25.48
N SER A 125 22.83 6.09 -24.75
CA SER A 125 21.78 5.81 -23.76
C SER A 125 21.88 6.73 -22.55
N PRO A 126 20.76 7.17 -21.97
CA PRO A 126 20.77 7.77 -20.64
C PRO A 126 21.18 6.73 -19.60
N ASN A 127 22.17 7.03 -18.76
CA ASN A 127 22.52 6.16 -17.64
C ASN A 127 21.63 6.46 -16.43
N VAL A 128 20.35 6.10 -16.55
CA VAL A 128 19.29 6.36 -15.56
C VAL A 128 18.54 5.06 -15.31
N LEU A 129 18.53 4.60 -14.06
CA LEU A 129 17.77 3.43 -13.60
C LEU A 129 16.52 3.88 -12.85
N LEU A 130 15.37 3.29 -13.16
CA LEU A 130 14.10 3.62 -12.53
C LEU A 130 14.18 3.58 -11.00
N TYR A 131 13.69 4.64 -10.36
CA TYR A 131 13.59 4.78 -8.92
C TYR A 131 12.20 5.26 -8.56
N SER A 132 11.55 4.63 -7.57
CA SER A 132 10.20 5.02 -7.12
C SER A 132 10.20 5.86 -5.84
N GLY A 133 11.30 5.85 -5.07
CA GLY A 133 11.34 6.47 -3.75
C GLY A 133 11.32 8.00 -3.74
N PHE A 134 11.50 8.65 -4.90
CA PHE A 134 11.35 10.11 -5.04
C PHE A 134 9.90 10.59 -4.95
N ILE A 135 8.95 9.66 -5.10
CA ILE A 135 7.52 9.91 -4.95
C ILE A 135 7.24 9.94 -3.45
N SER A 136 7.73 10.99 -2.77
CA SER A 136 7.51 11.28 -1.36
C SER A 136 6.01 11.42 -1.09
N GLY A 137 5.34 10.31 -0.73
CA GLY A 137 3.90 10.31 -0.45
C GLY A 137 3.10 9.09 -0.88
N GLY A 138 3.71 8.02 -1.40
CA GLY A 138 2.98 6.77 -1.54
C GLY A 138 3.70 5.68 -2.33
N THR A 139 4.10 4.61 -1.65
CA THR A 139 3.62 3.30 -2.10
C THR A 139 2.13 3.48 -2.43
N PRO A 140 1.58 2.96 -3.53
CA PRO A 140 0.15 2.81 -3.54
C PRO A 140 -0.12 1.79 -2.43
N THR A 141 -0.46 2.27 -1.23
CA THR A 141 -1.59 1.62 -0.59
C THR A 141 -2.65 1.67 -1.69
N PRO A 142 -3.11 0.53 -2.24
CA PRO A 142 -4.24 0.57 -3.16
C PRO A 142 -5.22 1.52 -2.50
N THR A 143 -5.61 2.61 -3.16
CA THR A 143 -6.75 3.38 -2.66
C THR A 143 -7.82 2.31 -2.56
N PRO A 144 -8.23 1.90 -1.34
CA PRO A 144 -9.17 0.81 -1.23
C PRO A 144 -10.37 1.32 -2.00
N THR A 145 -10.76 0.61 -3.07
CA THR A 145 -12.08 0.86 -3.65
C THR A 145 -13.02 0.90 -2.46
N PRO A 146 -13.69 2.04 -2.19
CA PRO A 146 -14.49 2.15 -0.98
C PRO A 146 -15.46 0.99 -0.98
N ILE A 147 -15.36 0.16 0.06
CA ILE A 147 -16.26 -0.97 0.20
C ILE A 147 -17.65 -0.36 0.34
N THR A 148 -18.47 -0.59 -0.67
CA THR A 148 -19.86 -0.13 -0.65
C THR A 148 -20.62 -1.09 0.25
N GLY A 149 -21.20 -0.58 1.34
CA GLY A 149 -21.94 -1.39 2.31
C GLY A 149 -21.27 -1.63 3.66
N GLY A 150 -20.20 -0.90 4.00
CA GLY A 150 -19.64 -0.89 5.37
C GLY A 150 -18.33 -1.64 5.53
N ILE A 151 -18.21 -2.42 6.61
CA ILE A 151 -16.98 -3.14 6.99
C ILE A 151 -16.93 -4.47 6.23
N VAL A 152 -15.77 -4.82 5.66
CA VAL A 152 -15.48 -6.20 5.22
C VAL A 152 -14.41 -6.82 6.10
N ASN A 153 -14.46 -8.15 6.22
CA ASN A 153 -13.52 -8.91 7.04
C ASN A 153 -13.43 -8.36 8.48
N GLY A 154 -14.59 -8.00 9.05
CA GLY A 154 -14.67 -7.37 10.37
C GLY A 154 -14.31 -8.29 11.53
N GLY A 155 -14.42 -9.61 11.32
CA GLY A 155 -13.89 -10.64 12.23
C GLY A 155 -12.51 -11.15 11.85
N PHE A 156 -11.81 -10.50 10.92
CA PHE A 156 -10.41 -10.80 10.55
C PHE A 156 -10.07 -12.21 10.03
N GLU A 157 -11.06 -13.08 9.76
CA GLU A 157 -10.87 -14.47 9.31
C GLU A 157 -10.16 -14.60 7.94
N SER A 158 -10.00 -13.53 7.19
CA SER A 158 -9.15 -13.45 5.98
C SER A 158 -7.79 -12.76 6.25
N GLY A 159 -7.31 -12.82 7.49
CA GLY A 159 -6.10 -12.12 7.94
C GLY A 159 -6.22 -10.62 7.73
N ALA A 160 -5.12 -9.99 7.29
CA ALA A 160 -5.07 -8.55 7.02
C ALA A 160 -5.76 -8.13 5.70
N THR A 161 -6.43 -9.04 5.00
CA THR A 161 -7.12 -8.69 3.75
C THR A 161 -8.14 -7.56 3.99
N SER A 162 -8.06 -6.51 3.18
CA SER A 162 -8.88 -5.28 3.30
C SER A 162 -8.65 -4.42 4.54
N TRP A 163 -7.62 -4.71 5.33
CA TRP A 163 -7.20 -3.90 6.47
C TRP A 163 -5.77 -3.41 6.26
N THR A 164 -5.55 -2.11 6.47
CA THR A 164 -4.20 -1.56 6.63
C THR A 164 -3.79 -1.71 8.09
N GLN A 165 -2.57 -2.14 8.34
CA GLN A 165 -2.01 -2.28 9.68
C GLN A 165 -0.63 -1.66 9.74
N SER A 166 -0.28 -1.05 10.86
CA SER A 166 1.04 -0.48 11.11
C SER A 166 1.38 -0.61 12.59
N PRO A 167 2.43 -1.37 12.95
CA PRO A 167 3.25 -2.21 12.07
C PRO A 167 2.47 -3.43 11.52
N SER A 168 3.12 -4.22 10.66
CA SER A 168 2.55 -5.49 10.21
C SER A 168 2.49 -6.53 11.35
N GLY A 169 1.46 -7.37 11.36
CA GLY A 169 1.32 -8.48 12.33
C GLY A 169 0.30 -8.23 13.45
N ILE A 170 -0.38 -7.08 13.43
CA ILE A 170 -1.44 -6.75 14.40
C ILE A 170 -2.62 -7.71 14.25
N ILE A 171 -3.06 -7.98 13.02
CA ILE A 171 -4.09 -8.99 12.77
C ILE A 171 -3.45 -10.37 12.80
N SER A 172 -3.80 -11.15 13.82
CA SER A 172 -3.07 -12.36 14.22
C SER A 172 -4.02 -13.50 14.58
N SER A 173 -3.55 -14.74 14.40
CA SER A 173 -4.32 -15.94 14.71
C SER A 173 -4.45 -16.17 16.22
N SER A 174 -5.43 -16.98 16.61
CA SER A 174 -5.71 -17.38 18.00
C SER A 174 -4.49 -17.98 18.71
N THR A 175 -3.63 -18.69 17.97
CA THR A 175 -2.35 -19.21 18.48
C THR A 175 -1.41 -18.09 18.91
N THR A 176 -1.30 -17.03 18.11
CA THR A 176 -0.42 -15.88 18.36
C THR A 176 -0.99 -14.96 19.43
N THR A 177 -2.32 -14.78 19.46
CA THR A 177 -2.99 -13.89 20.43
C THR A 177 -3.19 -14.53 21.81
N GLY A 178 -2.73 -15.77 22.04
CA GLY A 178 -2.96 -16.47 23.31
C GLY A 178 -4.46 -16.75 23.55
N ASN A 179 -5.12 -17.18 22.47
CA ASN A 179 -6.55 -17.47 22.36
C ASN A 179 -7.45 -16.27 22.69
N LYS A 180 -6.99 -15.04 22.38
CA LYS A 180 -7.78 -13.81 22.52
C LYS A 180 -8.47 -13.44 21.21
N VAL A 181 -9.31 -14.37 20.76
CA VAL A 181 -10.27 -14.19 19.65
C VAL A 181 -11.68 -14.25 20.23
N ARG A 182 -12.63 -13.52 19.66
CA ARG A 182 -14.02 -13.56 20.12
C ARG A 182 -14.80 -14.61 19.35
N THR A 183 -14.75 -14.53 18.03
CA THR A 183 -15.27 -15.57 17.13
C THR A 183 -14.18 -15.98 16.15
N GLY A 184 -14.36 -17.13 15.50
CA GLY A 184 -13.39 -17.60 14.51
C GLY A 184 -12.00 -17.87 15.07
N SER A 185 -10.98 -17.52 14.29
CA SER A 185 -9.57 -17.83 14.55
C SER A 185 -8.65 -16.62 14.51
N TYR A 186 -9.12 -15.41 14.19
CA TYR A 186 -8.29 -14.21 14.10
C TYR A 186 -8.87 -13.05 14.91
N SER A 187 -7.99 -12.17 15.38
CA SER A 187 -8.38 -10.88 15.97
C SER A 187 -7.26 -9.86 15.76
N ALA A 188 -7.55 -8.58 15.95
CA ALA A 188 -6.51 -7.55 16.00
C ALA A 188 -5.96 -7.46 17.44
N TRP A 189 -4.64 -7.58 17.60
CA TRP A 189 -3.94 -7.42 18.87
C TRP A 189 -3.05 -6.17 18.83
N LEU A 190 -3.49 -5.14 19.54
CA LEU A 190 -2.81 -3.87 19.70
C LEU A 190 -2.18 -3.76 21.10
N GLY A 191 -1.11 -3.00 21.27
CA GLY A 191 -0.28 -2.92 22.46
C GLY A 191 0.56 -4.18 22.67
N GLY A 192 0.72 -4.60 23.93
CA GLY A 192 1.48 -5.79 24.30
C GLY A 192 3.00 -5.60 24.40
N TYR A 193 3.49 -4.40 24.08
CA TYR A 193 4.87 -3.97 24.30
C TYR A 193 4.88 -2.49 24.73
N ASN A 194 6.01 -2.03 25.29
CA ASN A 194 6.18 -0.66 25.75
C ASN A 194 6.32 0.29 24.55
N SER A 195 5.80 1.51 24.67
CA SER A 195 5.91 2.58 23.67
C SER A 195 5.31 2.21 22.31
N ALA A 196 4.29 1.36 22.32
CA ALA A 196 3.51 1.02 21.15
C ALA A 196 2.83 2.28 20.62
N ASN A 197 2.81 2.41 19.30
CA ASN A 197 2.04 3.42 18.59
C ASN A 197 1.62 2.81 17.26
N GLU A 198 0.45 2.19 17.26
CA GLU A 198 0.05 1.27 16.21
C GLU A 198 -1.43 1.30 15.95
N TYR A 199 -1.82 0.79 14.78
CA TYR A 199 -3.20 0.81 14.36
C TYR A 199 -3.55 -0.26 13.31
N VAL A 200 -4.85 -0.58 13.27
CA VAL A 200 -5.53 -1.18 12.11
C VAL A 200 -6.58 -0.22 11.58
N GLU A 201 -6.71 -0.15 10.26
CA GLU A 201 -7.56 0.81 9.56
C GLU A 201 -8.22 0.19 8.32
N GLN A 202 -9.47 0.58 8.08
CA GLN A 202 -10.16 0.32 6.81
C GLN A 202 -10.72 1.64 6.25
N THR A 203 -10.52 1.85 4.95
CA THR A 203 -11.18 2.95 4.22
C THR A 203 -12.52 2.44 3.69
N LEU A 204 -13.62 3.11 4.06
CA LEU A 204 -14.97 2.69 3.70
C LEU A 204 -15.87 3.90 3.48
N THR A 205 -16.93 3.72 2.69
CA THR A 205 -18.03 4.70 2.61
C THR A 205 -19.06 4.34 3.67
N VAL A 206 -19.33 5.26 4.59
CA VAL A 206 -20.35 5.02 5.63
C VAL A 206 -21.71 4.96 4.96
N PRO A 207 -22.53 3.92 5.21
CA PRO A 207 -23.88 3.84 4.69
C PRO A 207 -24.71 5.10 5.01
N SER A 208 -25.53 5.55 4.06
CA SER A 208 -26.44 6.70 4.26
C SER A 208 -27.48 6.42 5.35
N THR A 209 -27.87 5.16 5.49
CA THR A 209 -28.76 4.62 6.53
C THR A 209 -28.07 3.42 7.17
N GLY A 210 -28.25 3.22 8.48
CA GLY A 210 -27.55 2.15 9.16
C GLY A 210 -26.06 2.47 9.35
N ASN A 211 -25.79 3.53 10.10
CA ASN A 211 -24.46 4.08 10.33
C ASN A 211 -24.00 3.87 11.78
N THR A 212 -24.42 2.77 12.40
CA THR A 212 -23.99 2.38 13.75
C THR A 212 -22.82 1.43 13.64
N LEU A 213 -21.64 1.89 14.06
CA LEU A 213 -20.47 1.04 14.23
C LEU A 213 -20.65 0.19 15.50
N THR A 214 -20.55 -1.12 15.36
CA THR A 214 -20.43 -2.05 16.48
C THR A 214 -19.14 -2.84 16.38
N TYR A 215 -18.54 -3.15 17.51
CA TYR A 215 -17.34 -3.98 17.60
C TYR A 215 -17.24 -4.58 19.00
N TYR A 216 -16.42 -5.62 19.12
CA TYR A 216 -16.06 -6.19 20.39
C TYR A 216 -14.61 -5.87 20.73
N TRP A 217 -14.35 -5.65 22.00
CA TRP A 217 -13.00 -5.41 22.50
C TRP A 217 -12.76 -6.12 23.82
N GLN A 218 -11.49 -6.41 24.10
CA GLN A 218 -11.02 -6.92 25.37
C GLN A 218 -9.66 -6.30 25.68
N MET A 219 -9.28 -6.28 26.95
CA MET A 219 -7.96 -5.84 27.37
C MET A 219 -7.34 -6.79 28.39
N THR A 220 -6.02 -6.96 28.30
CA THR A 220 -5.18 -7.55 29.34
C THR A 220 -4.11 -6.54 29.70
N SER A 221 -3.79 -6.37 30.98
CA SER A 221 -2.74 -5.44 31.40
C SER A 221 -1.96 -6.02 32.56
N SER A 222 -0.63 -5.90 32.50
CA SER A 222 0.28 -6.21 33.61
C SER A 222 0.37 -5.05 34.61
N GLU A 223 -0.26 -3.91 34.33
CA GLU A 223 -0.30 -2.75 35.22
C GLU A 223 -1.35 -2.97 36.31
N SER A 224 -1.02 -2.79 37.58
CA SER A 224 -2.00 -2.82 38.67
C SER A 224 -2.50 -1.43 39.07
N THR A 225 -2.18 -0.39 38.27
CA THR A 225 -2.46 1.00 38.62
C THR A 225 -3.89 1.42 38.24
N SER A 226 -4.41 2.44 38.93
CA SER A 226 -5.66 3.13 38.57
C SER A 226 -5.42 4.35 37.66
N THR A 227 -4.17 4.61 37.26
CA THR A 227 -3.80 5.72 36.39
C THR A 227 -3.84 5.28 34.94
N ALA A 228 -4.41 6.12 34.08
CA ALA A 228 -4.52 5.84 32.65
C ALA A 228 -3.21 6.17 31.91
N TYR A 229 -2.41 5.15 31.60
CA TYR A 229 -1.14 5.28 30.86
C TYR A 229 -1.26 4.77 29.42
N ASP A 230 -1.83 3.58 29.27
CA ASP A 230 -2.03 2.96 27.97
C ASP A 230 -3.45 3.19 27.48
N TYR A 231 -3.60 3.45 26.17
CA TYR A 231 -4.88 3.81 25.57
C TYR A 231 -5.16 3.01 24.30
N MET A 232 -6.43 2.68 24.12
CA MET A 232 -7.02 2.23 22.85
C MET A 232 -8.02 3.28 22.37
N TYR A 233 -7.99 3.56 21.07
CA TYR A 233 -8.82 4.58 20.43
C TYR A 233 -9.60 3.99 19.26
N VAL A 234 -10.84 4.46 19.12
CA VAL A 234 -11.62 4.34 17.88
C VAL A 234 -11.72 5.73 17.27
N ARG A 235 -11.15 5.91 16.08
CA ARG A 235 -10.98 7.21 15.44
C ARG A 235 -11.43 7.20 13.99
N VAL A 236 -11.86 8.36 13.53
CA VAL A 236 -12.23 8.62 12.14
C VAL A 236 -11.26 9.63 11.56
N TYR A 237 -10.72 9.33 10.38
CA TYR A 237 -9.87 10.22 9.60
C TYR A 237 -10.51 10.48 8.23
N ASN A 238 -10.18 11.62 7.61
CA ASN A 238 -10.46 11.79 6.19
C ASN A 238 -9.53 10.89 5.35
N THR A 239 -9.80 10.77 4.05
CA THR A 239 -8.99 9.94 3.14
C THR A 239 -7.52 10.38 3.06
N SER A 240 -7.24 11.67 3.25
CA SER A 240 -5.89 12.24 3.33
C SER A 240 -5.15 11.96 4.66
N GLY A 241 -5.79 11.34 5.65
CA GLY A 241 -5.18 10.98 6.92
C GLY A 241 -5.26 12.06 8.02
N THR A 242 -6.05 13.11 7.84
CA THR A 242 -6.36 14.08 8.91
C THR A 242 -7.38 13.50 9.88
N LEU A 243 -7.11 13.56 11.19
CA LEU A 243 -8.06 13.14 12.22
C LEU A 243 -9.31 14.02 12.20
N LEU A 244 -10.49 13.41 12.07
CA LEU A 244 -11.79 14.08 12.12
C LEU A 244 -12.42 13.96 13.50
N ALA A 245 -12.38 12.78 14.12
CA ALA A 245 -12.92 12.55 15.45
C ALA A 245 -12.26 11.38 16.18
N THR A 246 -12.22 11.46 17.52
CA THR A 246 -12.05 10.30 18.39
C THR A 246 -13.43 9.92 18.93
N LEU A 247 -13.96 8.79 18.44
CA LEU A 247 -15.29 8.30 18.81
C LEU A 247 -15.30 7.63 20.19
N ARG A 248 -14.20 6.96 20.54
CA ARG A 248 -14.03 6.28 21.82
C ARG A 248 -12.56 6.25 22.24
N SER A 249 -12.34 6.34 23.54
CA SER A 249 -11.07 6.00 24.20
C SER A 249 -11.33 5.00 25.34
N ARG A 250 -10.49 3.97 25.44
CA ARG A 250 -10.36 3.06 26.58
C ARG A 250 -8.93 3.14 27.09
N SER A 251 -8.69 2.82 28.35
CA SER A 251 -7.34 2.73 28.90
C SER A 251 -7.14 1.47 29.73
N ASN A 252 -5.91 1.22 30.16
CA ASN A 252 -5.51 0.21 31.13
C ASN A 252 -6.34 0.17 32.44
N THR A 253 -7.08 1.24 32.73
CA THR A 253 -8.02 1.35 33.87
C THR A 253 -9.39 0.72 33.61
N ALA A 254 -9.67 0.32 32.37
CA ALA A 254 -10.93 -0.31 32.01
C ALA A 254 -10.99 -1.78 32.48
N ALA A 255 -12.19 -2.37 32.42
CA ALA A 255 -12.38 -3.76 32.81
C ALA A 255 -11.60 -4.73 31.90
N ARG A 256 -11.08 -5.82 32.50
CA ARG A 256 -10.07 -6.71 31.89
C ARG A 256 -10.60 -8.11 31.68
N ASN A 257 -9.92 -8.88 30.84
CA ASN A 257 -10.08 -10.33 30.69
C ASN A 257 -11.50 -10.80 30.35
N ALA A 258 -12.29 -9.92 29.71
CA ALA A 258 -13.59 -10.25 29.17
C ALA A 258 -13.83 -9.45 27.87
N TRP A 259 -14.63 -10.02 26.98
CA TRP A 259 -15.09 -9.35 25.77
C TRP A 259 -16.28 -8.43 26.07
N TYR A 260 -16.18 -7.19 25.63
CA TYR A 260 -17.23 -6.17 25.74
C TYR A 260 -17.67 -5.74 24.34
N ALA A 261 -18.97 -5.51 24.17
CA ALA A 261 -19.50 -4.87 22.97
C ALA A 261 -19.52 -3.35 23.15
N ASP A 262 -19.11 -2.61 22.13
CA ASP A 262 -19.31 -1.17 22.03
C ASP A 262 -20.14 -0.84 20.78
N SER A 263 -20.91 0.23 20.87
CA SER A 263 -21.73 0.78 19.79
C SER A 263 -21.51 2.29 19.69
N LEU A 264 -21.26 2.80 18.48
CA LEU A 264 -20.88 4.18 18.19
C LEU A 264 -21.62 4.68 16.95
N SER A 265 -22.10 5.93 16.97
CA SER A 265 -22.73 6.54 15.81
C SER A 265 -21.70 7.09 14.83
N LEU A 266 -21.86 6.79 13.54
CA LEU A 266 -21.15 7.39 12.41
C LEU A 266 -22.05 8.32 11.58
N SER A 267 -23.20 8.73 12.12
CA SER A 267 -24.21 9.54 11.40
C SER A 267 -23.63 10.83 10.80
N ALA A 268 -22.66 11.47 11.46
CA ALA A 268 -21.96 12.66 10.95
C ALA A 268 -21.18 12.42 9.64
N TYR A 269 -20.92 11.16 9.30
CA TYR A 269 -20.15 10.73 8.15
C TYR A 269 -20.99 9.95 7.13
N ALA A 270 -22.32 9.87 7.31
CA ALA A 270 -23.21 9.14 6.41
C ALA A 270 -23.01 9.56 4.95
N GLY A 271 -22.80 8.59 4.06
CA GLY A 271 -22.53 8.79 2.64
C GLY A 271 -21.10 9.29 2.32
N GLN A 272 -20.25 9.54 3.32
CA GLN A 272 -18.88 9.99 3.13
C GLN A 272 -17.91 8.82 3.18
N THR A 273 -16.82 8.93 2.41
CA THR A 273 -15.69 8.02 2.50
C THR A 273 -14.74 8.48 3.60
N ILE A 274 -14.52 7.61 4.57
CA ILE A 274 -13.65 7.84 5.73
C ILE A 274 -12.63 6.73 5.88
N LYS A 275 -11.64 6.97 6.72
CA LYS A 275 -10.76 5.97 7.32
C LYS A 275 -11.22 5.71 8.75
N LEU A 276 -11.74 4.50 9.01
CA LEU A 276 -12.05 4.05 10.37
C LEU A 276 -10.82 3.33 10.93
N ARG A 277 -10.32 3.81 12.07
CA ARG A 277 -9.07 3.33 12.68
C ARG A 277 -9.29 2.91 14.11
N PHE A 278 -8.81 1.72 14.44
CA PHE A 278 -8.56 1.30 15.81
C PHE A 278 -7.06 1.40 16.09
N ALA A 279 -6.68 2.11 17.15
CA ALA A 279 -5.28 2.39 17.45
C ALA A 279 -4.99 2.14 18.93
N ALA A 280 -3.73 1.84 19.26
CA ALA A 280 -3.27 1.84 20.64
C ALA A 280 -1.98 2.63 20.80
N THR A 281 -1.84 3.23 21.98
CA THR A 281 -0.59 3.83 22.45
C THR A 281 -0.28 3.29 23.85
N THR A 282 0.94 2.85 24.08
CA THR A 282 1.41 2.46 25.42
C THR A 282 2.56 3.35 25.89
N ASP A 283 2.76 3.44 27.20
CA ASP A 283 3.87 4.18 27.78
C ASP A 283 5.19 3.37 27.80
N SER A 284 6.24 3.88 28.43
CA SER A 284 7.55 3.22 28.46
C SER A 284 7.66 2.03 29.41
N SER A 285 6.62 1.67 30.18
CA SER A 285 6.71 0.71 31.27
C SER A 285 5.43 -0.08 31.53
N VAL A 286 5.57 -1.41 31.56
CA VAL A 286 4.49 -2.36 31.83
C VAL A 286 3.44 -2.35 30.72
N THR A 287 3.07 -3.53 30.24
CA THR A 287 2.33 -3.62 28.99
C THR A 287 0.83 -3.78 29.21
N THR A 288 0.06 -3.07 28.40
CA THR A 288 -1.35 -3.35 28.15
C THR A 288 -1.54 -3.82 26.71
N SER A 289 -2.34 -4.87 26.54
CA SER A 289 -2.80 -5.37 25.24
C SER A 289 -4.29 -5.13 25.11
N PHE A 290 -4.70 -4.73 23.90
CA PHE A 290 -6.07 -4.54 23.49
C PHE A 290 -6.37 -5.47 22.31
N PHE A 291 -7.46 -6.21 22.40
CA PHE A 291 -7.93 -7.11 21.37
C PHE A 291 -9.23 -6.59 20.80
N ILE A 292 -9.40 -6.68 19.49
CA ILE A 292 -10.58 -6.18 18.77
C ILE A 292 -11.03 -7.24 17.78
N ASP A 293 -12.35 -7.41 17.69
CA ASP A 293 -12.96 -8.42 16.84
C ASP A 293 -14.41 -8.06 16.47
N ASP A 294 -14.98 -8.79 15.52
CA ASP A 294 -16.39 -8.73 15.10
C ASP A 294 -16.89 -7.31 14.79
N ILE A 295 -16.15 -6.57 13.96
CA ILE A 295 -16.46 -5.19 13.61
C ILE A 295 -17.56 -5.16 12.53
N THR A 296 -18.64 -4.42 12.74
CA THR A 296 -19.71 -4.24 11.74
C THR A 296 -20.24 -2.80 11.72
N ILE A 297 -20.83 -2.40 10.60
CA ILE A 297 -21.65 -1.18 10.51
C ILE A 297 -23.05 -1.58 10.09
N GLN A 298 -24.05 -1.15 10.86
CA GLN A 298 -25.47 -1.51 10.69
C GLN A 298 -26.41 -0.33 10.88
#